data_AF-A0A8T3XBQ7-F1
#
_entry.id   AF-A0A8T3XBQ7-F1
#
_cell.length_a   1.000
_cell.length_b   1.000
_cell.length_c   1.000
_cell.angle_alpha   90.00
_cell.angle_beta   90.00
_cell.angle_gamma   90.00
#
_symmetry.space_group_name_H-M   'P 1'
#
loop_
_entity.id
_entity.type
_entity.pdbx_description
1 polymer ?
#
loop_
_entity_poly.entity_id
_entity_poly.type
_entity_poly.pdbx_seq_one_letter_code
_entity_poly.pdbx_strand_id
1 'polypeptide(L)'
;MINDRKGRLGDQVAISTFLFLMFIIGGSIAIGAFIFYGDEYDFRSLEAGILTYNVRECIIDKRIDFIGEIDADKFYSNCGLNKEVVEGNNIIQININGKDVFSANKGKVESCRLEGAKKNVNYPRCDIKVFDLEGKKYEIITGSFQKSRRLND
;
A
#
# COMPACT_ATOMS: atom_id res chain seq x y z
N MET A 1 -38.23 28.78 51.00
CA MET A 1 -36.81 28.36 50.95
C MET A 1 -36.57 26.89 50.56
N ILE A 2 -37.54 25.96 50.68
CA ILE A 2 -37.33 24.54 50.27
C ILE A 2 -37.36 24.37 48.73
N ASN A 3 -38.12 25.21 48.02
CA ASN A 3 -38.20 25.15 46.55
C ASN A 3 -36.90 25.57 45.84
N ASP A 4 -36.13 26.53 46.36
CA ASP A 4 -34.85 26.95 45.76
C ASP A 4 -33.80 25.84 45.77
N ARG A 5 -33.76 25.01 46.81
CA ARG A 5 -32.79 23.90 46.88
C ARG A 5 -33.09 22.82 45.85
N LYS A 6 -34.36 22.52 45.59
CA LYS A 6 -34.76 21.53 44.58
C LYS A 6 -34.47 22.04 43.16
N GLY A 7 -34.72 23.32 42.89
CA GLY A 7 -34.36 23.96 41.61
C GLY A 7 -32.86 23.92 41.33
N ARG A 8 -32.04 24.29 42.33
CA ARG A 8 -30.56 24.25 42.20
C ARG A 8 -30.01 22.83 42.01
N LEU A 9 -30.64 21.82 42.62
CA LEU A 9 -30.25 20.42 42.41
C LEU A 9 -30.59 19.96 40.98
N GLY A 10 -31.76 20.34 40.47
CA GLY A 10 -32.16 20.06 39.09
C GLY A 10 -31.20 20.66 38.06
N ASP A 11 -30.82 21.93 38.24
CA ASP A 11 -29.84 22.59 37.38
C ASP A 11 -28.47 21.91 37.44
N GLN A 12 -28.00 21.53 38.64
CA GLN A 12 -26.72 20.86 38.78
C GLN A 12 -26.71 19.48 38.09
N VAL A 13 -27.81 18.73 38.20
CA VAL A 13 -27.97 17.43 37.52
C VAL A 13 -28.04 17.64 35.99
N ALA A 14 -28.75 18.66 35.52
CA ALA A 14 -28.83 18.97 34.09
C ALA A 14 -27.45 19.33 33.51
N ILE A 15 -26.70 20.20 34.19
CA ILE A 15 -25.34 20.60 33.78
C ILE A 15 -24.40 19.40 33.79
N SER A 16 -24.45 18.58 34.84
CA SER A 16 -23.60 17.38 34.93
C SER A 16 -23.92 16.37 33.82
N THR A 17 -25.20 16.17 33.51
CA THR A 17 -25.64 15.28 32.42
C THR A 17 -25.19 15.82 31.06
N PHE A 18 -25.30 17.13 30.84
CA PHE A 18 -24.84 17.76 29.61
C PHE A 18 -23.32 17.61 29.40
N LEU A 19 -22.52 17.85 30.44
CA LEU A 19 -21.07 17.66 30.38
C LEU A 19 -20.69 16.19 30.13
N PHE A 20 -21.41 15.25 30.73
CA PHE A 20 -21.20 13.83 30.50
C PHE A 20 -21.45 13.44 29.03
N LEU A 21 -22.53 13.94 28.43
CA LEU A 21 -22.82 13.73 27.00
C LEU A 21 -21.73 14.33 26.10
N MET A 22 -21.26 15.54 26.41
CA MET A 22 -20.15 16.16 25.68
C MET A 22 -18.86 15.33 25.76
N PHE A 23 -18.58 14.74 26.92
CA PHE A 23 -17.41 13.87 27.09
C PHE A 23 -17.52 12.59 26.26
N ILE A 24 -18.71 11.97 26.21
CA ILE A 24 -18.94 10.80 25.35
C ILE A 24 -18.75 11.15 23.88
N ILE A 25 -19.33 12.27 23.41
CA ILE A 25 -19.23 12.68 22.01
C ILE A 25 -17.77 13.00 21.67
N GLY A 26 -17.10 13.81 22.49
CA GLY A 26 -15.70 14.17 22.30
C GLY A 26 -14.78 12.95 22.32
N GLY A 27 -14.98 12.02 23.27
CA GLY A 27 -14.26 10.77 23.34
C GLY A 27 -14.49 9.88 22.12
N SER A 28 -15.73 9.79 21.63
CA SER A 28 -16.07 8.99 20.44
C SER A 28 -15.40 9.54 19.18
N ILE A 29 -15.40 10.86 19.01
CA ILE A 29 -14.71 11.52 17.89
C ILE A 29 -13.19 11.28 17.98
N ALA A 30 -12.60 11.45 19.16
CA ALA A 30 -11.17 11.22 19.35
C ALA A 30 -10.76 9.77 19.07
N ILE A 31 -11.53 8.79 19.54
CA ILE A 31 -11.29 7.37 19.27
C ILE A 31 -11.46 7.06 17.78
N GLY A 32 -12.52 7.60 17.14
CA GLY A 32 -12.73 7.45 15.71
C GLY A 32 -11.56 8.00 14.91
N ALA A 33 -11.11 9.22 15.23
CA ALA A 33 -9.95 9.83 14.60
C ALA A 33 -8.69 8.97 14.82
N PHE A 34 -8.47 8.47 16.04
CA PHE A 34 -7.33 7.59 16.33
C PHE A 34 -7.38 6.28 15.54
N ILE A 35 -8.55 5.65 15.37
CA ILE A 35 -8.67 4.41 14.60
C ILE A 35 -8.43 4.65 13.10
N PHE A 36 -9.01 5.72 12.54
CA PHE A 36 -8.91 5.99 11.10
C PHE A 36 -7.59 6.64 10.70
N TYR A 37 -6.99 7.42 11.59
CA TYR A 37 -5.81 8.21 11.30
C TYR A 37 -4.58 7.82 12.12
N GLY A 38 -4.71 6.96 13.14
CA GLY A 38 -3.60 6.59 14.02
C GLY A 38 -2.66 5.54 13.42
N ASP A 39 -3.14 4.69 12.51
CA ASP A 39 -2.27 3.74 11.82
C ASP A 39 -1.77 4.33 10.49
N GLU A 40 -0.46 4.26 10.24
CA GLU A 40 0.11 4.63 8.96
C GLU A 40 -0.37 3.62 7.92
N TYR A 41 -1.29 4.04 7.04
CA TYR A 41 -1.78 3.16 5.99
C TYR A 41 -0.62 2.76 5.06
N ASP A 42 -0.23 1.49 5.11
CA ASP A 42 0.87 0.95 4.32
C ASP A 42 0.43 0.71 2.86
N PHE A 43 0.43 1.78 2.05
CA PHE A 43 0.06 1.70 0.63
C PHE A 43 1.04 0.88 -0.22
N ARG A 44 2.24 0.55 0.28
CA ARG A 44 3.26 -0.17 -0.48
C ARG A 44 2.73 -1.52 -1.00
N SER A 45 1.95 -2.23 -0.19
CA SER A 45 1.38 -3.52 -0.60
C SER A 45 0.32 -3.37 -1.68
N LEU A 46 -0.50 -2.32 -1.61
CA LEU A 46 -1.52 -2.04 -2.62
C LEU A 46 -0.88 -1.59 -3.93
N GLU A 47 0.10 -0.70 -3.87
CA GLU A 47 0.84 -0.25 -5.04
C GLU A 47 1.59 -1.39 -5.72
N ALA A 48 2.30 -2.24 -4.96
CA ALA A 48 2.92 -3.43 -5.51
C ALA A 48 1.86 -4.32 -6.19
N GLY A 49 0.71 -4.55 -5.56
CA GLY A 49 -0.38 -5.32 -6.16
C GLY A 49 -0.92 -4.72 -7.47
N ILE A 50 -1.11 -3.40 -7.52
CA ILE A 50 -1.55 -2.68 -8.72
C ILE A 50 -0.47 -2.78 -9.83
N LEU A 51 0.79 -2.60 -9.48
CA LEU A 51 1.90 -2.70 -10.42
C LEU A 51 2.02 -4.13 -10.98
N THR A 52 1.90 -5.14 -10.13
CA THR A 52 1.88 -6.56 -10.54
C THR A 52 0.73 -6.84 -11.50
N TYR A 53 -0.47 -6.34 -11.19
CA TYR A 53 -1.63 -6.47 -12.06
C TYR A 53 -1.38 -5.83 -13.43
N ASN A 54 -0.91 -4.58 -13.45
CA ASN A 54 -0.64 -3.86 -14.70
C ASN A 54 0.44 -4.54 -15.55
N VAL A 55 1.52 -5.03 -14.93
CA VAL A 55 2.58 -5.78 -15.64
C VAL A 55 2.02 -7.08 -16.21
N ARG A 56 1.23 -7.81 -15.43
CA ARG A 56 0.60 -9.06 -15.89
C ARG A 56 -0.32 -8.82 -17.09
N GLU A 57 -1.22 -7.87 -16.98
CA GLU A 57 -2.17 -7.54 -18.05
C GLU A 57 -1.43 -7.04 -19.30
N CYS A 58 -0.35 -6.26 -19.13
CA CYS A 58 0.49 -5.86 -20.25
C CYS A 58 1.12 -7.06 -20.98
N ILE A 59 1.67 -8.03 -20.24
CA ILE A 59 2.28 -9.24 -20.82
C ILE A 59 1.24 -10.05 -21.60
N ILE A 60 0.04 -10.20 -21.05
CA ILE A 60 -1.06 -10.95 -21.66
C ILE A 60 -1.59 -10.24 -22.91
N ASP A 61 -1.87 -8.93 -22.82
CA ASP A 61 -2.48 -8.15 -23.90
C ASP A 61 -1.50 -7.91 -25.07
N LYS A 62 -0.26 -7.49 -24.76
CA LYS A 62 0.73 -7.14 -25.77
C LYS A 62 1.52 -8.33 -26.30
N ARG A 63 1.36 -9.52 -25.70
CA ARG A 63 2.12 -10.74 -26.02
C ARG A 63 3.61 -10.45 -26.16
N ILE A 64 4.17 -9.76 -25.16
CA ILE A 64 5.57 -9.32 -25.21
C ILE A 64 6.45 -10.54 -25.38
N ASP A 65 7.15 -10.61 -26.51
CA ASP A 65 8.06 -11.70 -26.76
C ASP A 65 9.40 -11.41 -26.07
N PHE A 66 9.71 -12.23 -25.09
CA PHE A 66 10.90 -12.11 -24.26
C PHE A 66 12.09 -12.89 -24.85
N ILE A 67 12.09 -13.12 -26.17
CA ILE A 67 13.18 -13.78 -26.89
C ILE A 67 14.29 -12.74 -27.15
N GLY A 68 15.31 -12.74 -26.30
CA GLY A 68 16.49 -11.87 -26.41
C GLY A 68 16.65 -10.90 -25.25
N GLU A 69 17.62 -9.98 -25.36
CA GLU A 69 17.81 -8.90 -24.39
C GLU A 69 16.68 -7.86 -24.58
N ILE A 70 15.79 -7.77 -23.60
CA ILE A 70 14.65 -6.85 -23.66
C ILE A 70 15.17 -5.44 -23.47
N ASP A 71 14.82 -4.58 -24.42
CA ASP A 71 14.97 -3.15 -24.26
C ASP A 71 13.98 -2.66 -23.19
N ALA A 72 14.52 -2.26 -22.03
CA ALA A 72 13.72 -1.79 -20.91
C ALA A 72 12.82 -0.61 -21.30
N ASP A 73 13.28 0.27 -22.19
CA ASP A 73 12.51 1.44 -22.64
C ASP A 73 11.30 1.01 -23.46
N LYS A 74 11.43 -0.02 -24.29
CA LYS A 74 10.30 -0.62 -25.01
C LYS A 74 9.33 -1.31 -24.07
N PHE A 75 9.81 -2.01 -23.05
CA PHE A 75 8.94 -2.63 -22.06
C PHE A 75 8.08 -1.58 -21.34
N TYR A 76 8.71 -0.53 -20.82
CA TYR A 76 7.99 0.55 -20.13
C TYR A 76 6.99 1.24 -21.06
N SER A 77 7.40 1.57 -22.29
CA SER A 77 6.53 2.20 -23.28
C SER A 77 5.33 1.31 -23.65
N ASN A 78 5.57 0.03 -23.91
CA ASN A 78 4.51 -0.92 -24.28
C ASN A 78 3.51 -1.16 -23.15
N CYS A 79 3.98 -1.14 -21.90
CA CYS A 79 3.15 -1.29 -20.72
C CYS A 79 2.57 0.02 -20.18
N GLY A 80 2.85 1.16 -20.82
CA GLY A 80 2.39 2.48 -20.35
C GLY A 80 2.93 2.84 -18.96
N LEU A 81 4.10 2.30 -18.59
CA LEU A 81 4.74 2.54 -17.31
C LEU A 81 5.72 3.71 -17.43
N ASN A 82 5.72 4.60 -16.44
CA ASN A 82 6.72 5.65 -16.35
C ASN A 82 8.01 5.08 -15.77
N LYS A 83 9.07 5.03 -16.59
CA LYS A 83 10.39 4.52 -16.21
C LYS A 83 10.96 5.17 -14.96
N GLU A 84 10.89 6.50 -14.86
CA GLU A 84 11.46 7.25 -13.73
C GLU A 84 10.77 6.90 -12.41
N VAL A 85 9.45 6.73 -12.44
CA VAL A 85 8.65 6.34 -11.27
C VAL A 85 8.97 4.90 -10.85
N VAL A 86 9.07 4.00 -11.82
CA VAL A 86 9.37 2.59 -11.55
C VAL A 86 10.79 2.44 -11.01
N GLU A 87 11.78 3.02 -11.66
CA GLU A 87 13.18 2.90 -11.26
C GLU A 87 13.50 3.66 -9.97
N GLY A 88 12.78 4.74 -9.65
CA GLY A 88 12.95 5.48 -8.40
C GLY A 88 12.48 4.69 -7.18
N ASN A 89 11.22 4.23 -7.19
CA ASN A 89 10.55 3.77 -5.98
C ASN A 89 9.99 2.34 -6.06
N ASN A 90 10.06 1.68 -7.21
CA ASN A 90 9.48 0.37 -7.40
C ASN A 90 10.53 -0.68 -7.81
N ILE A 91 10.11 -1.93 -7.74
CA ILE A 91 10.88 -3.10 -8.19
C ILE A 91 9.99 -3.84 -9.16
N ILE A 92 10.57 -4.31 -10.26
CA ILE A 92 9.92 -5.26 -11.17
C ILE A 92 10.94 -6.33 -11.51
N GLN A 93 10.61 -7.60 -11.32
CA GLN A 93 11.33 -8.73 -11.86
C GLN A 93 10.33 -9.67 -12.54
N ILE A 94 10.70 -10.17 -13.71
CA ILE A 94 9.92 -11.13 -14.48
C ILE A 94 10.82 -12.33 -14.74
N ASN A 95 10.39 -13.48 -14.23
CA ASN A 95 11.01 -14.77 -14.51
C ASN A 95 10.11 -15.57 -15.45
N ILE A 96 10.70 -16.22 -16.45
CA ILE A 96 10.02 -17.15 -17.36
C ILE A 96 10.69 -18.50 -17.25
N ASN A 97 9.92 -19.52 -16.88
CA ASN A 97 10.42 -20.88 -16.65
C ASN A 97 11.63 -20.91 -15.69
N GLY A 98 11.63 -20.02 -14.69
CA GLY A 98 12.71 -19.89 -13.71
C GLY A 98 13.95 -19.11 -14.18
N LYS A 99 13.94 -18.53 -15.39
CA LYS A 99 15.00 -17.64 -15.88
C LYS A 99 14.57 -16.18 -15.77
N ASP A 100 15.41 -15.34 -15.16
CA ASP A 100 15.21 -13.90 -15.14
C ASP A 100 15.35 -13.34 -16.56
N VAL A 101 14.25 -12.79 -17.09
CA VAL A 101 14.22 -12.18 -18.41
C VAL A 101 14.25 -10.66 -18.33
N PHE A 102 13.68 -10.08 -17.28
CA PHE A 102 13.60 -8.64 -17.08
C PHE A 102 13.71 -8.33 -15.59
N SER A 103 14.55 -7.38 -15.23
CA SER A 103 14.54 -6.83 -13.89
C SER A 103 14.94 -5.37 -13.86
N ALA A 104 14.02 -4.57 -13.32
CA ALA A 104 14.24 -3.21 -12.88
C ALA A 104 14.63 -3.23 -11.39
N ASN A 105 15.72 -2.54 -11.03
CA ASN A 105 16.25 -2.51 -9.67
C ASN A 105 16.69 -3.88 -9.10
N LYS A 106 17.42 -4.67 -9.90
CA LYS A 106 17.96 -6.01 -9.53
C LYS A 106 18.50 -6.10 -8.08
N GLY A 107 19.27 -5.12 -7.63
CA GLY A 107 19.88 -5.13 -6.29
C GLY A 107 18.89 -5.09 -5.12
N LYS A 108 17.63 -4.70 -5.35
CA LYS A 108 16.59 -4.61 -4.33
C LYS A 108 15.62 -5.80 -4.34
N VAL A 109 15.63 -6.62 -5.37
CA VAL A 109 14.73 -7.77 -5.53
C VAL A 109 14.90 -8.79 -4.40
N GLU A 110 16.12 -9.06 -3.96
CA GLU A 110 16.38 -10.03 -2.88
C GLU A 110 15.69 -9.66 -1.57
N SER A 111 15.42 -8.37 -1.36
CA SER A 111 14.69 -7.91 -0.19
C SER A 111 13.23 -8.40 -0.16
N CYS A 112 12.63 -8.71 -1.33
CA CYS A 112 11.29 -9.28 -1.43
C CYS A 112 11.19 -10.72 -0.92
N ARG A 113 12.31 -11.46 -0.88
CA ARG A 113 12.36 -12.86 -0.43
C ARG A 113 12.61 -13.00 1.07
N LEU A 114 12.94 -11.91 1.75
CA LEU A 114 13.19 -11.91 3.18
C LEU A 114 11.87 -11.84 3.95
N GLU A 115 11.59 -12.83 4.80
CA GLU A 115 10.36 -12.83 5.59
C GLU A 115 10.30 -11.63 6.57
N GLY A 116 11.46 -11.18 7.06
CA GLY A 116 11.59 -9.98 7.90
C GLY A 116 11.25 -8.67 7.18
N ALA A 117 11.33 -8.63 5.85
CA ALA A 117 10.93 -7.45 5.07
C ALA A 117 9.43 -7.13 5.24
N LYS A 118 8.60 -8.16 5.49
CA LYS A 118 7.16 -7.99 5.73
C LYS A 118 6.82 -7.33 7.06
N LYS A 119 7.78 -7.11 7.95
CA LYS A 119 7.54 -6.42 9.23
C LYS A 119 8.29 -5.10 9.33
N ASN A 120 9.23 -4.84 8.42
CA ASN A 120 10.10 -3.68 8.47
C ASN A 120 9.56 -2.54 7.60
N VAL A 121 9.29 -1.39 8.21
CA VAL A 121 8.85 -0.16 7.55
C VAL A 121 9.88 0.42 6.56
N ASN A 122 11.14 -0.02 6.61
CA ASN A 122 12.20 0.42 5.70
C ASN A 122 12.42 -0.51 4.51
N TYR A 123 11.73 -1.65 4.47
CA TYR A 123 11.82 -2.60 3.36
C TYR A 123 10.66 -2.41 2.37
N PRO A 124 10.82 -2.80 1.10
CA PRO A 124 9.71 -2.73 0.17
C PRO A 124 8.65 -3.78 0.54
N ARG A 125 7.38 -3.46 0.29
CA ARG A 125 6.35 -4.50 0.21
C ARG A 125 6.35 -5.04 -1.20
N CYS A 126 6.40 -6.35 -1.31
CA CYS A 126 6.43 -7.01 -2.60
C CYS A 126 5.19 -7.87 -2.80
N ASP A 127 4.75 -7.95 -4.04
CA ASP A 127 3.69 -8.84 -4.49
C ASP A 127 4.26 -9.79 -5.54
N ILE A 128 3.87 -11.06 -5.46
CA ILE A 128 4.40 -12.14 -6.31
C ILE A 128 3.23 -12.81 -6.98
N LYS A 129 3.23 -12.84 -8.31
CA LYS A 129 2.20 -13.49 -9.11
C LYS A 129 2.79 -14.48 -10.08
N VAL A 130 2.26 -15.69 -10.07
CA VAL A 130 2.61 -16.76 -10.99
C VAL A 130 1.42 -17.04 -11.90
N PHE A 131 1.65 -17.18 -13.20
CA PHE A 131 0.63 -17.55 -14.17
C PHE A 131 1.26 -18.24 -15.38
N ASP A 132 0.46 -19.00 -16.11
CA ASP A 132 0.89 -19.68 -17.34
C ASP A 132 0.29 -18.99 -18.56
N LEU A 133 1.12 -18.79 -19.59
CA LEU A 133 0.71 -18.22 -20.88
C LEU A 133 1.47 -18.93 -22.00
N GLU A 134 0.74 -19.53 -22.94
CA GLU A 134 1.31 -20.22 -24.12
C GLU A 134 2.38 -21.28 -23.77
N GLY A 135 2.16 -22.03 -22.68
CA GLY A 135 3.09 -23.08 -22.23
C GLY A 135 4.36 -22.57 -21.53
N LYS A 136 4.48 -21.26 -21.32
CA LYS A 136 5.52 -20.63 -20.50
C LYS A 136 4.94 -20.28 -19.13
N LYS A 137 5.70 -20.58 -18.08
CA LYS A 137 5.38 -20.21 -16.69
C LYS A 137 6.02 -18.87 -16.36
N TYR A 138 5.19 -17.86 -16.12
CA TYR A 138 5.61 -16.52 -15.74
C TYR A 138 5.54 -16.37 -14.22
N GLU A 139 6.56 -15.77 -13.64
CA GLU A 139 6.58 -15.28 -12.27
C GLU A 139 6.94 -13.80 -12.31
N ILE A 140 6.02 -12.95 -11.86
CA ILE A 140 6.22 -11.52 -11.71
C ILE A 140 6.42 -11.24 -10.23
N ILE A 141 7.49 -10.54 -9.90
CA ILE A 141 7.75 -9.98 -8.59
C ILE A 141 7.75 -8.47 -8.75
N THR A 142 6.86 -7.77 -8.07
CA THR A 142 6.96 -6.31 -7.96
C THR A 142 7.10 -5.90 -6.52
N GLY A 143 7.60 -4.70 -6.28
CA GLY A 143 7.62 -4.11 -4.95
C GLY A 143 7.57 -2.59 -4.98
N SER A 144 7.09 -1.99 -3.88
CA SER A 144 7.05 -0.54 -3.70
C SER A 144 7.76 -0.12 -2.40
N PHE A 145 8.57 0.93 -2.51
CA PHE A 145 9.18 1.66 -1.39
C PHE A 145 8.38 2.91 -0.99
N GLN A 146 7.27 3.19 -1.67
CA GLN A 146 6.53 4.42 -1.47
C GLN A 146 5.86 4.42 -0.10
N LYS A 147 6.45 5.17 0.84
CA LYS A 147 5.79 5.48 2.10
C LYS A 147 4.67 6.47 1.81
N SER A 148 3.53 6.30 2.49
CA SER A 148 2.46 7.29 2.45
C SER A 148 3.04 8.69 2.67
N ARG A 149 2.85 9.61 1.73
CA ARG A 149 3.13 11.04 1.95
C ARG A 149 2.05 11.58 2.89
N ARG A 150 2.11 11.21 4.16
CA ARG A 150 1.69 12.18 5.17
C ARG A 150 2.80 13.20 5.22
N LEU A 151 2.47 14.40 4.75
CA LEU A 151 3.22 15.61 5.03
C LEU A 151 3.32 15.72 6.56
N ASN A 152 4.39 15.17 7.13
CA ASN A 152 4.91 15.66 8.39
C ASN A 152 5.77 16.86 8.00
N ASP A 153 5.11 18.01 7.83
CA ASP A 153 5.68 19.31 8.17
C ASP A 153 5.17 19.69 9.56
#